data_AF-A0A2T0SPK9-F1
#
_entry.id   AF-A0A2T0SPK9-F1
#
_cell.length_a   1.000
_cell.length_b   1.000
_cell.length_c   1.000
_cell.angle_alpha   90.00
_cell.angle_beta   90.00
_cell.angle_gamma   90.00
#
_symmetry.space_group_name_H-M   'P 1'
#
loop_
_entity.id
_entity.type
_entity.pdbx_description
1 polymer ?
#
loop_
_entity_poly.entity_id
_entity_poly.type
_entity_poly.pdbx_seq_one_letter_code
_entity_poly.pdbx_strand_id
1 'polypeptide(L)'
;MSTLIKGDQVRSINRGIRVEKAYTPLVVETKTLFNVNGLVAITSIVGRVTTAITVANTVKLQANPTVGATKDLCAATDLGTTDSPAGNLISFQGLTGDSALTGPGAVPGPKQDLYVDTGTIEQVTATGADGGITWILTYVPIDDGATVVAA
;
A
#
# COMPACT_ATOMS: atom_id res chain seq x y z
N MET A 1 32.23 -6.67 -22.32
CA MET A 1 31.76 -5.73 -21.28
C MET A 1 30.57 -6.36 -20.61
N SER A 2 30.63 -6.67 -19.31
CA SER A 2 29.44 -7.06 -18.55
C SER A 2 28.78 -5.81 -18.00
N THR A 3 27.52 -5.56 -18.37
CA THR A 3 26.71 -4.53 -17.74
C THR A 3 26.23 -5.08 -16.40
N LEU A 4 26.71 -4.51 -15.29
CA LEU A 4 26.22 -4.86 -13.95
C LEU A 4 24.83 -4.24 -13.76
N ILE A 5 23.85 -5.07 -13.41
CA ILE A 5 22.49 -4.65 -13.10
C ILE A 5 22.50 -3.89 -11.76
N LYS A 6 22.03 -2.65 -11.74
CA LYS A 6 21.92 -1.80 -10.54
C LYS A 6 20.70 -2.19 -9.69
N GLY A 7 20.67 -1.82 -8.40
CA GLY A 7 19.63 -2.26 -7.46
C GLY A 7 18.20 -1.83 -7.82
N ASP A 8 18.04 -0.66 -8.43
CA ASP A 8 16.78 -0.20 -9.02
C ASP A 8 16.33 -1.04 -10.21
N GLN A 9 17.28 -1.47 -11.05
CA GLN A 9 17.04 -2.37 -12.17
C GLN A 9 16.67 -3.79 -11.68
N VAL A 10 17.33 -4.30 -10.63
CA VAL A 10 16.96 -5.58 -10.00
C VAL A 10 15.51 -5.54 -9.49
N ARG A 11 15.12 -4.48 -8.79
CA ARG A 11 13.73 -4.31 -8.34
C ARG A 11 12.76 -4.24 -9.51
N SER A 12 13.09 -3.47 -10.55
CA SER A 12 12.23 -3.31 -11.72
C SER A 12 12.00 -4.65 -12.44
N ILE A 13 13.03 -5.49 -12.52
CA ILE A 13 12.93 -6.83 -13.12
C ILE A 13 12.14 -7.79 -12.22
N ASN A 14 12.33 -7.74 -10.89
CA ASN A 14 11.77 -8.74 -9.97
C ASN A 14 10.37 -8.39 -9.42
N ARG A 15 10.04 -7.09 -9.31
CA ARG A 15 8.82 -6.57 -8.68
C ARG A 15 8.10 -5.53 -9.56
N GLY A 16 8.76 -4.98 -10.56
CA GLY A 16 8.20 -3.95 -11.42
C GLY A 16 8.43 -2.52 -10.92
N ILE A 17 7.58 -1.61 -11.39
CA ILE A 17 7.73 -0.17 -11.24
C ILE A 17 7.36 0.23 -9.82
N ARG A 18 8.20 1.06 -9.18
CA ARG A 18 8.00 1.54 -7.80
C ARG A 18 7.36 2.91 -7.80
N VAL A 19 6.33 3.09 -6.98
CA VAL A 19 5.71 4.37 -6.64
C VAL A 19 5.60 4.53 -5.13
N GLU A 20 5.55 5.77 -4.66
CA GLU A 20 5.40 6.06 -3.24
C GLU A 20 4.48 7.25 -3.00
N LYS A 21 3.74 7.21 -1.90
CA LYS A 21 2.88 8.31 -1.45
C LYS A 21 2.98 8.46 0.06
N ALA A 22 3.34 9.66 0.51
CA ALA A 22 3.25 10.03 1.91
C ALA A 22 1.82 10.44 2.28
N TYR A 23 1.34 9.95 3.42
CA TYR A 23 0.12 10.40 4.07
C TYR A 23 0.46 10.77 5.52
N THR A 24 0.68 12.07 5.73
CA THR A 24 0.97 12.64 7.04
C THR A 24 0.42 14.07 7.13
N PRO A 25 -0.24 14.45 8.23
CA PRO A 25 -0.71 13.56 9.30
C PRO A 25 -1.82 12.61 8.79
N LEU A 26 -2.06 11.49 9.47
CA LEU A 26 -3.28 10.72 9.24
C LEU A 26 -4.49 11.51 9.73
N VAL A 27 -5.58 11.43 8.97
CA VAL A 27 -6.88 12.04 9.27
C VAL A 27 -7.98 10.99 9.09
N VAL A 28 -9.11 11.14 9.80
CA VAL A 28 -10.29 10.30 9.63
C VAL A 28 -10.96 10.64 8.30
N GLU A 29 -10.52 9.98 7.24
CA GLU A 29 -11.00 10.14 5.87
C GLU A 29 -10.74 8.88 5.03
N THR A 30 -11.27 8.88 3.82
CA THR A 30 -10.81 7.98 2.75
C THR A 30 -9.82 8.76 1.90
N LYS A 31 -8.53 8.46 2.06
CA LYS A 31 -7.44 9.13 1.36
C LYS A 31 -7.07 8.35 0.11
N THR A 32 -7.19 8.98 -1.06
CA THR A 32 -6.60 8.44 -2.29
C THR A 32 -5.07 8.44 -2.17
N LEU A 33 -4.47 7.25 -2.32
CA LEU A 33 -3.02 7.07 -2.30
C LEU A 33 -2.44 7.00 -3.70
N PHE A 34 -3.08 6.24 -4.58
CA PHE A 34 -2.61 5.99 -5.93
C PHE A 34 -3.75 6.01 -6.93
N ASN A 35 -3.52 6.60 -8.09
CA ASN A 35 -4.38 6.52 -9.26
C ASN A 35 -3.88 5.38 -10.16
N VAL A 36 -4.78 4.50 -10.59
CA VAL A 36 -4.50 3.37 -11.48
C VAL A 36 -5.19 3.62 -12.81
N ASN A 37 -4.45 3.45 -13.92
CA ASN A 37 -4.98 3.50 -15.28
C ASN A 37 -4.60 2.21 -16.02
N GLY A 38 -5.59 1.50 -16.56
CA GLY A 38 -5.43 0.15 -17.11
C GLY A 38 -5.28 -0.92 -16.02
N LEU A 39 -5.27 -2.19 -16.43
CA LEU A 39 -5.07 -3.31 -15.52
C LEU A 39 -3.60 -3.42 -15.10
N VAL A 40 -3.36 -3.51 -13.80
CA VAL A 40 -2.04 -3.71 -13.21
C VAL A 40 -2.03 -4.86 -12.21
N ALA A 41 -0.88 -5.53 -12.08
CA ALA A 41 -0.59 -6.47 -11.01
C ALA A 41 0.28 -5.78 -9.95
N ILE A 42 -0.27 -5.55 -8.76
CA ILE A 42 0.50 -5.06 -7.60
C ILE A 42 1.27 -6.23 -7.01
N THR A 43 2.59 -6.16 -7.04
CA THR A 43 3.49 -7.23 -6.59
C THR A 43 4.02 -7.00 -5.16
N SER A 44 3.91 -5.76 -4.65
CA SER A 44 4.13 -5.44 -3.24
C SER A 44 3.44 -4.13 -2.85
N ILE A 45 2.97 -4.03 -1.61
CA ILE A 45 2.61 -2.75 -0.97
C ILE A 45 3.05 -2.80 0.49
N VAL A 46 3.82 -1.79 0.92
CA VAL A 46 4.35 -1.68 2.27
C VAL A 46 4.22 -0.24 2.74
N GLY A 47 3.57 -0.03 3.87
CA GLY A 47 3.55 1.23 4.61
C GLY A 47 4.76 1.30 5.53
N ARG A 48 5.43 2.44 5.57
CA ARG A 48 6.42 2.77 6.60
C ARG A 48 5.85 3.87 7.47
N VAL A 49 5.72 3.60 8.76
CA VAL A 49 5.32 4.60 9.75
C VAL A 49 6.42 5.66 9.83
N THR A 50 6.06 6.92 9.57
CA THR A 50 6.98 8.07 9.58
C THR A 50 6.84 8.88 10.87
N THR A 51 5.62 8.93 11.41
CA THR A 51 5.31 9.51 12.72
C THR A 51 4.49 8.49 13.49
N ALA A 52 4.84 8.27 14.75
CA ALA A 52 4.22 7.23 15.57
C ALA A 52 2.69 7.38 15.61
N ILE A 53 2.00 6.24 15.53
CA ILE A 53 0.54 6.13 15.70
C ILE A 53 0.33 5.65 17.13
N THR A 54 -0.25 6.50 17.97
CA THR A 54 -0.29 6.37 19.44
C THR A 54 -1.70 6.32 20.02
N VAL A 55 -2.71 6.47 19.17
CA VAL A 55 -4.12 6.32 19.55
C VAL A 55 -4.76 5.24 18.69
N ALA A 56 -5.79 4.57 19.22
CA ALA A 56 -6.53 3.54 18.48
C ALA A 56 -7.01 4.08 17.12
N ASN A 57 -6.46 3.52 16.05
CA ASN A 57 -6.54 4.06 14.70
C ASN A 57 -6.87 2.92 13.73
N THR A 58 -8.15 2.80 13.40
CA THR A 58 -8.62 1.74 12.50
C THR A 58 -8.35 2.11 11.05
N VAL A 59 -7.49 1.34 10.40
CA VAL A 59 -7.05 1.55 9.01
C VAL A 59 -7.33 0.32 8.16
N LYS A 60 -7.76 0.54 6.91
CA LYS A 60 -7.72 -0.46 5.83
C LYS A 60 -7.23 0.14 4.53
N LEU A 61 -6.80 -0.73 3.62
CA LEU A 61 -6.58 -0.40 2.22
C LEU A 61 -7.71 -0.97 1.36
N GLN A 62 -8.15 -0.21 0.37
CA GLN A 62 -9.18 -0.63 -0.57
C GLN A 62 -8.82 -0.21 -2.00
N ALA A 63 -9.32 -0.99 -2.97
CA ALA A 63 -9.32 -0.65 -4.38
C ALA A 63 -10.71 -0.15 -4.76
N ASN A 64 -10.78 1.00 -5.40
CA ASN A 64 -12.01 1.66 -5.81
C ASN A 64 -11.98 1.85 -7.34
N PRO A 65 -12.47 0.85 -8.11
CA PRO A 65 -12.42 0.89 -9.56
C PRO A 65 -13.40 1.94 -10.10
N THR A 66 -13.10 2.52 -11.27
CA THR A 66 -14.00 3.47 -11.95
C THR A 66 -15.32 2.82 -12.36
N VAL A 67 -15.29 1.52 -12.65
CA VAL A 67 -16.49 0.72 -12.95
C VAL A 67 -16.58 -0.42 -11.94
N GLY A 68 -17.72 -0.50 -11.24
CA GLY A 68 -17.98 -1.54 -10.24
C GLY A 68 -18.08 -0.96 -8.84
N ALA A 69 -17.80 -1.80 -7.84
CA ALA A 69 -17.87 -1.44 -6.43
C ALA A 69 -16.48 -1.53 -5.78
N THR A 70 -16.27 -0.71 -4.76
CA THR A 70 -15.06 -0.73 -3.92
C THR A 70 -14.83 -2.13 -3.32
N LYS A 71 -13.58 -2.56 -3.32
CA LYS A 71 -13.13 -3.84 -2.76
C LYS A 71 -12.03 -3.61 -1.73
N ASP A 72 -12.27 -4.11 -0.52
CA ASP A 72 -11.25 -4.10 0.53
C ASP A 72 -10.09 -5.02 0.15
N LEU A 73 -8.87 -4.48 0.21
CA LEU A 73 -7.61 -5.22 0.00
C LEU A 73 -7.13 -5.88 1.28
N CYS A 74 -7.44 -5.26 2.43
CA CYS A 74 -7.26 -5.83 3.75
C CYS A 74 -8.42 -5.43 4.67
N ALA A 75 -8.65 -6.21 5.73
CA ALA A 75 -9.64 -5.91 6.74
C ALA A 75 -9.23 -4.68 7.57
N ALA A 76 -10.24 -3.91 8.00
CA ALA A 76 -10.07 -2.81 8.92
C ALA A 76 -9.39 -3.30 10.21
N THR A 77 -8.22 -2.73 10.49
CA THR A 77 -7.35 -3.17 11.58
C THR A 77 -6.91 -1.95 12.37
N ASP A 78 -6.97 -2.04 13.70
CA ASP A 78 -6.41 -1.02 14.56
C ASP A 78 -4.88 -1.09 14.56
N LEU A 79 -4.23 0.01 14.17
CA LEU A 79 -2.78 0.14 14.12
C LEU A 79 -2.17 0.82 15.36
N GLY A 80 -3.02 1.35 16.26
CA GLY A 80 -2.58 2.23 17.34
C GLY A 80 -2.69 1.66 18.74
N THR A 81 -3.56 0.67 19.01
CA THR A 81 -3.68 0.08 20.38
C THR A 81 -2.40 -0.60 20.87
N THR A 82 -1.54 -1.06 19.96
CA THR A 82 -0.22 -1.62 20.32
C THR A 82 0.94 -0.65 20.12
N ASP A 83 0.65 0.63 19.88
CA ASP A 83 1.57 1.68 19.45
C ASP A 83 2.42 1.28 18.22
N SER A 84 2.22 1.96 17.09
CA SER A 84 3.10 1.79 15.93
C SER A 84 4.15 2.90 15.91
N PRO A 85 5.37 2.70 16.46
CA PRO A 85 6.42 3.70 16.44
C PRO A 85 6.90 4.01 15.01
N ALA A 86 7.53 5.16 14.83
CA ALA A 86 8.21 5.51 13.58
C ALA A 86 9.24 4.44 13.22
N GLY A 87 9.24 4.04 11.94
CA GLY A 87 10.07 2.95 11.42
C GLY A 87 9.36 1.59 11.36
N ASN A 88 8.22 1.40 12.05
CA ASN A 88 7.41 0.21 11.87
C ASN A 88 6.95 0.07 10.42
N LEU A 89 6.84 -1.18 9.98
CA LEU A 89 6.31 -1.53 8.67
C LEU A 89 4.89 -2.05 8.80
N ILE A 90 4.08 -1.73 7.80
CA ILE A 90 2.68 -2.15 7.65
C ILE A 90 2.53 -2.83 6.28
N SER A 91 1.83 -3.95 6.22
CA SER A 91 1.55 -4.69 4.99
C SER A 91 0.35 -5.63 5.21
N PHE A 92 0.05 -6.52 4.26
CA PHE A 92 -0.94 -7.59 4.39
C PHE A 92 -0.57 -8.74 3.42
N GLN A 93 -1.17 -9.93 3.57
CA GLN A 93 -0.79 -11.09 2.75
C GLN A 93 -1.57 -11.21 1.43
N GLY A 94 -2.64 -10.42 1.26
CA GLY A 94 -3.39 -10.30 0.02
C GLY A 94 -4.54 -11.30 -0.14
N LEU A 95 -4.89 -12.07 0.91
CA LEU A 95 -6.05 -12.94 0.90
C LEU A 95 -7.31 -12.16 1.31
N THR A 96 -8.47 -12.63 0.85
CA THR A 96 -9.74 -12.00 1.23
C THR A 96 -9.95 -12.09 2.75
N GLY A 97 -10.13 -10.94 3.39
CA GLY A 97 -10.34 -10.84 4.83
C GLY A 97 -9.06 -10.77 5.67
N ASP A 98 -7.87 -10.76 5.05
CA ASP A 98 -6.60 -10.57 5.78
C ASP A 98 -6.56 -9.22 6.48
N SER A 99 -6.23 -9.22 7.78
CA SER A 99 -5.92 -8.00 8.51
C SER A 99 -4.62 -7.36 8.03
N ALA A 100 -4.48 -6.05 8.27
CA ALA A 100 -3.17 -5.41 8.18
C ALA A 100 -2.22 -6.03 9.22
N LEU A 101 -0.97 -6.19 8.83
CA LEU A 101 0.10 -6.71 9.66
C LEU A 101 1.06 -5.58 9.97
N THR A 102 1.53 -5.51 11.20
CA THR A 102 2.52 -4.53 11.67
C THR A 102 3.74 -5.24 12.24
N GLY A 103 4.93 -4.71 11.99
CA GLY A 103 6.14 -5.27 12.59
C GLY A 103 7.30 -4.28 12.66
N PRO A 104 8.07 -4.26 13.77
CA PRO A 104 9.29 -3.48 13.86
C PRO A 104 10.35 -4.01 12.89
N GLY A 105 10.73 -3.20 11.90
CA GLY A 105 11.81 -3.51 10.95
C GLY A 105 11.50 -4.62 9.93
N ALA A 106 10.44 -5.41 10.10
CA ALA A 106 10.04 -6.46 9.16
C ALA A 106 8.52 -6.68 9.17
N VAL A 107 7.96 -6.91 7.99
CA VAL A 107 6.55 -7.32 7.80
C VAL A 107 6.47 -8.19 6.54
N PRO A 108 5.69 -9.27 6.52
CA PRO A 108 5.48 -10.02 5.28
C PRO A 108 4.72 -9.18 4.24
N GLY A 109 5.11 -9.32 2.97
CA GLY A 109 4.38 -8.74 1.84
C GLY A 109 3.19 -9.60 1.38
N PRO A 110 2.46 -9.15 0.35
CA PRO A 110 1.50 -9.98 -0.36
C PRO A 110 2.15 -11.29 -0.85
N LYS A 111 1.42 -12.40 -0.70
CA LYS A 111 1.87 -13.73 -1.14
C LYS A 111 1.56 -14.01 -2.60
N GLN A 112 0.71 -13.20 -3.20
CA GLN A 112 0.29 -13.24 -4.60
C GLN A 112 0.13 -11.81 -5.11
N ASP A 113 0.17 -11.66 -6.42
CA ASP A 113 -0.14 -10.40 -7.06
C ASP A 113 -1.60 -10.01 -6.83
N LEU A 114 -1.83 -8.71 -6.63
CA LEU A 114 -3.17 -8.14 -6.54
C LEU A 114 -3.48 -7.45 -7.86
N TYR A 115 -4.38 -8.03 -8.63
CA TYR A 115 -4.86 -7.41 -9.87
C TYR A 115 -5.84 -6.29 -9.55
N VAL A 116 -5.53 -5.09 -10.01
CA VAL A 116 -6.33 -3.89 -9.78
C VAL A 116 -6.56 -3.20 -11.11
N ASP A 117 -7.82 -2.92 -11.40
CA ASP A 117 -8.26 -2.23 -12.62
C ASP A 117 -8.21 -0.69 -12.41
N THR A 118 -8.48 0.03 -13.49
CA THR A 118 -8.59 1.49 -13.52
C THR A 118 -9.45 2.03 -12.40
N GLY A 119 -8.93 3.03 -11.68
CA GLY A 119 -9.58 3.61 -10.51
C GLY A 119 -8.53 4.12 -9.52
N THR A 120 -8.75 3.86 -8.23
CA THR A 120 -7.84 4.30 -7.18
C THR A 120 -7.56 3.23 -6.14
N ILE A 121 -6.41 3.36 -5.48
CA ILE A 121 -6.07 2.64 -4.25
C ILE A 121 -6.10 3.67 -3.13
N GLU A 122 -6.84 3.35 -2.08
CA GLU A 122 -7.18 4.29 -1.02
C GLU A 122 -6.83 3.70 0.36
N GLN A 123 -6.45 4.58 1.29
CA GLN A 123 -6.45 4.27 2.71
C GLN A 123 -7.73 4.81 3.34
N VAL A 124 -8.48 3.96 4.03
CA VAL A 124 -9.58 4.41 4.89
C VAL A 124 -9.08 4.42 6.32
N THR A 125 -9.17 5.58 6.97
CA THR A 125 -8.96 5.73 8.40
C THR A 125 -10.29 6.08 9.04
N ALA A 126 -10.79 5.20 9.92
CA ALA A 126 -12.15 5.29 10.47
C ALA A 126 -12.21 5.96 11.85
N THR A 127 -11.12 5.90 12.63
CA THR A 127 -11.07 6.38 14.02
C THR A 127 -9.66 6.85 14.40
N GLY A 128 -9.57 7.68 15.45
CA GLY A 128 -8.33 8.05 16.16
C GLY A 128 -7.15 8.35 15.26
N ALA A 129 -7.32 9.24 14.28
CA ALA A 129 -6.27 9.53 13.32
C ALA A 129 -5.14 10.36 13.95
N ASP A 130 -3.94 9.79 14.01
CA ASP A 130 -2.68 10.44 14.36
C ASP A 130 -1.51 9.78 13.60
N GLY A 131 -0.30 10.32 13.76
CA GLY A 131 0.88 9.78 13.11
C GLY A 131 0.92 10.00 11.59
N GLY A 132 1.69 9.17 10.89
CA GLY A 132 1.87 9.31 9.45
C GLY A 132 2.48 8.06 8.82
N ILE A 133 2.09 7.74 7.59
CA ILE A 133 2.54 6.56 6.85
C ILE A 133 2.99 6.97 5.45
N THR A 134 4.16 6.48 5.02
CA THR A 134 4.55 6.50 3.61
C THR A 134 4.29 5.13 3.00
N TRP A 135 3.38 5.06 2.04
CA TRP A 135 3.09 3.85 1.29
C TRP A 135 4.03 3.71 0.11
N ILE A 136 4.60 2.53 -0.04
CA ILE A 136 5.49 2.14 -1.13
C ILE A 136 4.83 0.97 -1.84
N LEU A 137 4.53 1.14 -3.12
CA LEU A 137 3.90 0.14 -3.96
C LEU A 137 4.83 -0.23 -5.12
N THR A 138 4.86 -1.51 -5.49
CA THR A 138 5.44 -1.97 -6.75
C THR A 138 4.39 -2.68 -7.60
N TYR A 139 4.43 -2.45 -8.91
CA TYR A 139 3.46 -3.02 -9.85
C TYR A 139 4.09 -3.40 -11.19
N VAL A 140 3.45 -4.32 -11.88
CA VAL A 140 3.70 -4.68 -13.27
C VAL A 140 2.45 -4.32 -14.09
N PRO A 141 2.57 -3.53 -15.18
CA PRO A 141 1.47 -3.33 -16.13
C PRO A 141 1.02 -4.66 -16.74
N ILE A 142 -0.28 -4.92 -16.76
CA ILE A 142 -0.85 -6.06 -17.51
C ILE A 142 -1.33 -5.59 -18.88
N ASP A 143 -2.02 -4.45 -18.92
CA ASP A 143 -2.33 -3.78 -20.18
C ASP A 143 -1.15 -2.91 -20.64
N ASP A 144 -1.00 -2.78 -21.97
CA ASP A 144 -0.01 -1.89 -22.56
C ASP A 144 -0.28 -0.43 -22.17
N GLY A 145 0.72 0.21 -21.58
CA GLY A 145 0.61 1.58 -21.09
C GLY A 145 -0.14 1.73 -19.77
N ALA A 146 -0.51 0.64 -19.09
CA ALA A 146 -1.09 0.73 -17.76
C ALA A 146 -0.09 1.33 -16.76
N THR A 147 -0.59 2.18 -15.88
CA THR A 147 0.24 2.94 -14.93
C THR A 147 -0.40 3.04 -13.56
N VAL A 148 0.45 3.17 -12.55
CA VAL A 148 0.09 3.62 -11.21
C VAL A 148 0.88 4.90 -10.93
N VAL A 149 0.19 5.93 -10.44
CA VAL A 149 0.80 7.22 -10.07
C VAL A 149 0.34 7.61 -8.68
N ALA A 150 1.24 8.19 -7.87
CA ALA A 150 0.87 8.76 -6.58
C ALA A 150 -0.16 9.90 -6.77
N ALA A 151 -1.25 9.87 -6.00
CA ALA A 151 -2.31 10.88 -6.07
C ALA A 151 -1.95 12.21 -5.39
#